data_AF-A0A519T7T9-F1
#
_entry.id   AF-A0A519T7T9-F1
#
_cell.length_a   1.000
_cell.length_b   1.000
_cell.length_c   1.000
_cell.angle_alpha   90.00
_cell.angle_beta   90.00
_cell.angle_gamma   90.00
#
_symmetry.space_group_name_H-M   'P 1'
#
loop_
_entity.id
_entity.type
_entity.pdbx_description
1 polymer ?
#
loop_
_entity_poly.entity_id
_entity_poly.type
_entity_poly.pdbx_seq_one_letter_code
_entity_poly.pdbx_strand_id
1 'polypeptide(L)'
;MLKLWVGGIIEANLADSFRQLRNALEQTVNTALQAQHYGDALLAWDVVIAVRLSPPPEHARYNAQTKETDICVVIDYTNFEQASSDERAGQLADAVLKSLHYLRTKSIPGLDFEQLQQDVSVVLAKG
;
A
#
# COMPACT_ATOMS: atom_id res chain seq x y z
N MET A 1 9.00 -0.74 -15.03
CA MET A 1 9.03 0.26 -13.95
C MET A 1 8.02 -0.18 -12.91
N LEU A 2 8.42 -0.19 -11.64
CA LEU A 2 7.56 -0.63 -10.53
C LEU A 2 6.32 0.28 -10.42
N LYS A 3 5.16 -0.32 -10.15
CA LYS A 3 3.92 0.41 -9.91
C LYS A 3 3.20 -0.12 -8.67
N LEU A 4 2.74 0.78 -7.81
CA LEU A 4 1.82 0.49 -6.71
C LEU A 4 0.38 0.51 -7.23
N TRP A 5 -0.40 -0.48 -6.84
CA TRP A 5 -1.85 -0.49 -7.01
C TRP A 5 -2.52 -0.68 -5.66
N VAL A 6 -3.45 0.22 -5.32
CA VAL A 6 -4.18 0.14 -4.05
C VAL A 6 -5.63 -0.24 -4.32
N GLY A 7 -5.99 -1.46 -3.93
CA GLY A 7 -7.36 -1.97 -3.87
C GLY A 7 -8.03 -1.66 -2.52
N GLY A 8 -9.33 -1.94 -2.43
CA GLY A 8 -10.08 -1.76 -1.19
C GLY A 8 -11.18 -2.80 -1.01
N ILE A 9 -11.26 -3.38 0.20
CA ILE A 9 -12.43 -4.14 0.65
C ILE A 9 -13.07 -3.32 1.78
N ILE A 10 -14.05 -2.50 1.41
CA ILE A 10 -14.54 -1.39 2.24
C ILE A 10 -16.06 -1.51 2.44
N GLU A 11 -16.54 -1.17 3.63
CA GLU A 11 -17.98 -0.99 3.86
C GLU A 11 -18.54 0.19 3.04
N ALA A 12 -19.79 0.05 2.58
CA ALA A 12 -20.38 0.99 1.62
C ALA A 12 -20.45 2.44 2.12
N ASN A 13 -20.63 2.64 3.43
CA ASN A 13 -20.68 3.96 4.08
C ASN A 13 -19.34 4.72 4.03
N LEU A 14 -18.22 4.03 3.83
CA LEU A 14 -16.88 4.62 3.79
C LEU A 14 -16.31 4.75 2.37
N ALA A 15 -16.95 4.11 1.39
CA ALA A 15 -16.39 3.87 0.06
C ALA A 15 -15.92 5.13 -0.67
N ASP A 16 -16.68 6.22 -0.64
CA ASP A 16 -16.33 7.45 -1.37
C ASP A 16 -15.16 8.18 -0.73
N SER A 17 -15.18 8.34 0.60
CA SER A 17 -14.07 8.96 1.35
C SER A 17 -12.78 8.16 1.21
N PHE A 18 -12.88 6.82 1.26
CA PHE A 18 -11.75 5.93 1.04
C PHE A 18 -11.20 6.07 -0.38
N ARG A 19 -12.07 6.06 -1.40
CA ARG A 19 -11.65 6.13 -2.82
C ARG A 19 -10.85 7.40 -3.11
N GLN A 20 -11.27 8.54 -2.59
CA GLN A 20 -10.58 9.82 -2.78
C GLN A 20 -9.17 9.79 -2.18
N LEU A 21 -9.06 9.40 -0.90
CA LEU A 21 -7.79 9.34 -0.19
C LEU A 21 -6.84 8.30 -0.81
N ARG A 22 -7.37 7.13 -1.14
CA ARG A 22 -6.63 6.06 -1.83
C ARG A 22 -6.06 6.52 -3.18
N ASN A 23 -6.85 7.22 -4.00
CA ASN A 23 -6.38 7.71 -5.30
C ASN A 23 -5.23 8.71 -5.14
N ALA A 24 -5.36 9.63 -4.18
CA ALA A 24 -4.32 10.61 -3.89
C ALA A 24 -3.03 9.91 -3.39
N LEU A 25 -3.17 8.94 -2.49
CA LEU A 25 -2.06 8.13 -1.98
C LEU A 25 -1.35 7.36 -3.10
N GLU A 26 -2.10 6.62 -3.91
CA GLU A 26 -1.56 5.84 -5.02
C GLU A 26 -0.83 6.74 -6.02
N GLN A 27 -1.39 7.92 -6.33
CA GLN A 27 -0.77 8.88 -7.24
C GLN A 27 0.55 9.45 -6.67
N THR A 28 0.55 9.84 -5.39
CA THR A 28 1.73 10.38 -4.71
C THR A 28 2.85 9.37 -4.69
N VAL A 29 2.57 8.13 -4.27
CA VAL A 29 3.58 7.08 -4.21
C VAL A 29 4.06 6.72 -5.62
N ASN A 30 3.15 6.51 -6.57
CA ASN A 30 3.56 6.16 -7.92
C ASN A 30 4.46 7.24 -8.54
N THR A 31 4.16 8.52 -8.35
CA THR A 31 5.01 9.63 -8.84
C THR A 31 6.44 9.52 -8.33
N ALA A 32 6.62 9.12 -7.06
CA ALA A 32 7.95 8.85 -6.50
C ALA A 32 8.62 7.64 -7.17
N LEU A 33 7.86 6.55 -7.35
CA LEU A 33 8.37 5.32 -7.96
C LEU A 33 8.79 5.50 -9.42
N GLN A 34 8.17 6.43 -10.17
CA GLN A 34 8.53 6.67 -11.56
C GLN A 34 9.90 7.33 -11.73
N ALA A 35 10.39 8.00 -10.69
CA ALA A 35 11.64 8.76 -10.76
C ALA A 35 12.89 7.88 -10.57
N GLN A 36 12.72 6.60 -10.20
CA GLN A 36 13.82 5.72 -9.79
C GLN A 36 13.69 4.31 -10.39
N HIS A 37 14.79 3.57 -10.35
CA HIS A 37 14.82 2.15 -10.71
C HIS A 37 15.21 1.34 -9.48
N TYR A 38 14.33 0.44 -9.05
CA TYR A 38 14.51 -0.40 -7.86
C TYR A 38 14.92 -1.83 -8.22
N GLY A 39 15.38 -2.07 -9.45
CA GLY A 39 15.55 -3.40 -10.02
C GLY A 39 14.35 -3.90 -10.83
N ASP A 40 14.54 -5.05 -11.48
CA ASP A 40 13.54 -5.64 -12.38
C ASP A 40 12.82 -6.84 -11.77
N ALA A 41 12.99 -7.09 -10.47
CA ALA A 41 12.44 -8.27 -9.78
C ALA A 41 11.00 -8.07 -9.30
N LEU A 42 10.52 -6.83 -9.24
CA LEU A 42 9.16 -6.46 -8.86
C LEU A 42 8.61 -5.45 -9.88
N LEU A 43 7.51 -5.80 -10.53
CA LEU A 43 6.83 -4.99 -11.53
C LEU A 43 5.56 -4.35 -10.98
N ALA A 44 4.77 -5.11 -10.20
CA ALA A 44 3.57 -4.60 -9.54
C ALA A 44 3.63 -4.88 -8.04
N TRP A 45 3.28 -3.87 -7.27
CA TRP A 45 3.10 -3.94 -5.83
C TRP A 45 1.61 -3.74 -5.56
N ASP A 46 0.84 -4.84 -5.55
CA ASP A 46 -0.61 -4.77 -5.32
C ASP A 46 -0.90 -4.89 -3.83
N VAL A 47 -1.63 -3.90 -3.31
CA VAL A 47 -2.01 -3.77 -1.91
C VAL A 47 -3.52 -3.62 -1.82
N VAL A 48 -4.18 -4.55 -1.16
CA VAL A 48 -5.61 -4.47 -0.82
C VAL A 48 -5.75 -4.02 0.62
N ILE A 49 -6.37 -2.86 0.83
CA ILE A 49 -6.67 -2.35 2.17
C ILE A 49 -8.09 -2.77 2.55
N ALA A 50 -8.24 -3.54 3.63
CA ALA A 50 -9.52 -3.97 4.14
C ALA A 50 -9.95 -3.11 5.33
N VAL A 51 -11.08 -2.43 5.20
CA VAL A 51 -11.69 -1.58 6.24
C VAL A 51 -13.16 -1.98 6.38
N ARG A 52 -13.42 -2.97 7.24
CA ARG A 52 -14.75 -3.53 7.43
C ARG A 52 -14.89 -4.26 8.76
N LEU A 53 -16.12 -4.51 9.20
CA LEU A 53 -16.41 -5.18 10.47
C LEU A 53 -15.85 -6.61 10.53
N SER A 54 -15.89 -7.33 9.41
CA SER A 54 -15.35 -8.70 9.29
C SER A 54 -14.33 -8.76 8.15
N PRO A 55 -13.07 -8.32 8.40
CA PRO A 55 -12.05 -8.30 7.38
C PRO A 55 -11.52 -9.71 7.07
N PRO A 56 -11.02 -9.96 5.84
CA PRO A 56 -10.23 -11.16 5.58
C PRO A 56 -8.92 -11.12 6.40
N PRO A 57 -8.25 -12.27 6.57
CA PRO A 57 -6.93 -12.29 7.20
C PRO A 57 -5.90 -11.54 6.35
N GLU A 58 -4.99 -10.84 7.04
CA GLU A 58 -3.81 -10.26 6.40
C GLU A 58 -2.97 -11.36 5.76
N HIS A 59 -2.42 -11.04 4.59
CA HIS A 59 -1.51 -11.93 3.90
C HIS A 59 -0.60 -11.13 2.99
N ALA A 60 0.50 -11.77 2.60
CA ALA A 60 1.42 -11.24 1.62
C ALA A 60 1.95 -12.38 0.77
N ARG A 61 1.78 -12.27 -0.54
CA ARG A 61 2.25 -13.23 -1.53
C ARG A 61 3.08 -12.49 -2.57
N TYR A 62 4.05 -13.20 -3.12
CA TYR A 62 4.86 -12.72 -4.24
C TYR A 62 4.89 -13.81 -5.30
N ASN A 63 4.57 -13.43 -6.54
CA ASN A 63 4.64 -14.30 -7.69
C ASN A 63 5.91 -13.96 -8.48
N ALA A 64 6.92 -14.84 -8.43
CA ALA A 64 8.17 -14.62 -9.14
C ALA A 64 8.04 -14.67 -10.67
N GLN A 65 6.99 -15.32 -11.21
CA GLN A 65 6.76 -15.43 -12.65
C GLN A 65 6.21 -14.13 -13.22
N THR A 66 5.19 -13.56 -12.57
CA THR A 66 4.61 -12.28 -12.99
C THR A 66 5.33 -11.07 -12.39
N LYS A 67 6.13 -11.30 -11.35
CA LYS A 67 6.85 -10.28 -10.55
C LYS A 67 5.88 -9.32 -9.87
N GLU A 68 4.78 -9.85 -9.36
CA GLU A 68 3.70 -9.09 -8.74
C GLU A 68 3.51 -9.56 -7.30
N THR A 69 2.96 -8.70 -6.45
CA THR A 69 2.59 -9.05 -5.08
C THR A 69 1.09 -9.01 -4.89
N ASP A 70 0.58 -9.86 -4.02
CA ASP A 70 -0.79 -9.80 -3.52
C ASP A 70 -0.73 -9.66 -2.01
N ILE A 71 -0.94 -8.43 -1.52
CA ILE A 71 -0.80 -8.07 -0.10
C ILE A 71 -2.12 -7.52 0.40
N CYS A 72 -2.68 -8.15 1.43
CA CYS A 72 -3.86 -7.64 2.14
C CYS A 72 -3.44 -7.09 3.50
N VAL A 73 -3.79 -5.83 3.74
CA VAL A 73 -3.58 -5.13 5.01
C VAL A 73 -4.92 -4.76 5.59
N VAL A 74 -5.11 -5.02 6.88
CA VAL A 74 -6.35 -4.71 7.61
C VAL A 74 -6.13 -3.43 8.40
N ILE A 75 -7.07 -2.49 8.24
CA ILE A 75 -7.22 -1.34 9.13
C ILE A 75 -8.46 -1.58 9.98
N ASP A 76 -8.37 -1.23 11.26
CA ASP A 76 -9.49 -1.32 12.17
C ASP A 76 -10.65 -0.44 11.69
N TYR A 77 -11.83 -1.06 11.52
CA TYR A 77 -13.01 -0.39 10.98
C TYR A 77 -13.47 0.76 11.85
N THR A 78 -13.57 0.55 13.17
CA THR A 78 -14.11 1.56 14.09
C THR A 78 -13.20 2.78 14.17
N ASN A 79 -11.89 2.57 14.22
CA ASN A 79 -10.91 3.64 14.21
C ASN A 79 -10.93 4.42 12.89
N PHE A 80 -11.08 3.75 11.75
CA PHE A 80 -11.16 4.44 10.46
C PHE A 80 -12.47 5.21 10.30
N GLU A 81 -13.60 4.62 10.72
CA GLU A 81 -14.92 5.26 10.66
C GLU A 81 -14.97 6.55 11.49
N GLN A 82 -14.38 6.54 12.68
CA GLN A 82 -14.40 7.70 13.60
C GLN A 82 -13.32 8.73 13.29
N ALA A 83 -12.30 8.36 12.50
CA ALA A 83 -11.21 9.24 12.13
C ALA A 83 -11.65 10.39 11.21
N SER A 84 -11.00 11.53 11.39
CA SER A 84 -11.01 12.66 10.46
C SER A 84 -10.38 12.28 9.11
N SER A 85 -10.54 13.15 8.10
CA SER A 85 -9.95 12.92 6.77
C SER A 85 -8.43 12.74 6.82
N ASP A 86 -7.74 13.56 7.62
CA ASP A 86 -6.28 13.53 7.73
C ASP A 86 -5.80 12.27 8.46
N GLU A 87 -6.50 11.88 9.54
CA GLU A 87 -6.22 10.63 10.24
C GLU A 87 -6.46 9.40 9.35
N ARG A 88 -7.52 9.41 8.52
CA ARG A 88 -7.75 8.34 7.53
C ARG A 88 -6.63 8.29 6.50
N ALA A 89 -6.17 9.44 6.01
CA ALA A 89 -5.04 9.50 5.08
C ALA A 89 -3.78 8.88 5.72
N GLY A 90 -3.50 9.22 6.98
CA GLY A 90 -2.42 8.62 7.76
C GLY A 90 -2.56 7.11 7.91
N GLN A 91 -3.76 6.62 8.24
CA GLN A 91 -4.02 5.17 8.35
C GLN A 91 -3.81 4.43 7.01
N LEU A 92 -4.15 5.03 5.87
CA LEU A 92 -3.85 4.44 4.55
C LEU A 92 -2.35 4.45 4.25
N ALA A 93 -1.64 5.52 4.60
CA ALA A 93 -0.18 5.60 4.46
C ALA A 93 0.51 4.53 5.31
N ASP A 94 0.09 4.36 6.56
CA ASP A 94 0.56 3.32 7.46
C ASP A 94 0.31 1.92 6.90
N ALA A 95 -0.85 1.68 6.27
CA ALA A 95 -1.14 0.41 5.62
C ALA A 95 -0.19 0.13 4.44
N VAL A 96 0.13 1.14 3.64
CA VAL A 96 1.13 1.02 2.56
C VAL A 96 2.52 0.74 3.16
N LEU A 97 2.95 1.46 4.20
CA LEU A 97 4.23 1.19 4.89
C LEU A 97 4.28 -0.21 5.50
N LYS A 98 3.18 -0.68 6.08
CA LYS A 98 3.06 -2.06 6.59
C LYS A 98 3.20 -3.09 5.46
N SER A 99 2.66 -2.80 4.28
CA SER A 99 2.84 -3.69 3.12
C SER A 99 4.30 -3.74 2.61
N LEU A 100 5.09 -2.66 2.75
CA LEU A 100 6.54 -2.71 2.52
C LEU A 100 7.24 -3.62 3.52
N HIS A 101 6.83 -3.60 4.79
CA HIS A 101 7.39 -4.53 5.77
C HIS A 101 7.15 -5.98 5.34
N TYR A 102 5.94 -6.31 4.87
CA TYR A 102 5.68 -7.63 4.30
C TYR A 102 6.53 -7.95 3.07
N LEU A 103 6.70 -6.98 2.16
CA LEU A 103 7.55 -7.14 1.00
C LEU A 103 9.00 -7.48 1.37
N ARG A 104 9.55 -6.82 2.41
CA ARG A 104 10.87 -7.12 2.96
C ARG A 104 11.04 -8.59 3.33
N THR A 105 10.02 -9.17 3.97
CA THR A 105 10.05 -10.57 4.40
C THR A 105 10.07 -11.58 3.25
N LYS A 106 9.79 -11.15 2.01
CA LYS A 106 9.84 -12.01 0.82
C LYS A 106 11.25 -12.17 0.25
N SER A 107 12.21 -11.35 0.69
CA SER A 107 13.61 -11.43 0.27
C SER A 107 13.76 -11.53 -1.26
N ILE A 108 13.04 -10.68 -2.00
CA ILE A 108 12.98 -10.71 -3.46
C ILE A 108 14.37 -10.37 -4.03
N PRO A 109 15.07 -11.31 -4.68
CA PRO A 109 16.43 -11.06 -5.17
C PRO A 109 16.46 -10.01 -6.27
N GLY A 110 17.36 -9.04 -6.17
CA GLY A 110 17.52 -7.98 -7.17
C GLY A 110 16.51 -6.83 -7.04
N LEU A 111 15.72 -6.80 -5.96
CA LEU A 111 14.96 -5.62 -5.55
C LEU A 111 15.81 -4.76 -4.62
N ASP A 112 16.02 -3.48 -4.95
CA ASP A 112 16.61 -2.50 -4.03
C ASP A 112 15.55 -2.05 -3.01
N PHE A 113 15.36 -2.90 -2.01
CA PHE A 113 14.35 -2.67 -0.98
C PHE A 113 14.68 -1.45 -0.09
N GLU A 114 15.95 -1.17 0.16
CA GLU A 114 16.35 -0.05 1.02
C GLU A 114 15.98 1.29 0.37
N GLN A 115 16.33 1.46 -0.90
CA GLN A 115 15.97 2.65 -1.66
C GLN A 115 14.44 2.77 -1.82
N LEU A 116 13.75 1.66 -2.11
CA LEU A 116 12.28 1.64 -2.22
C LEU A 116 11.63 2.08 -0.91
N GLN A 117 12.05 1.53 0.23
CA GLN A 117 11.52 1.88 1.54
C GLN A 117 11.76 3.36 1.85
N GLN A 118 12.97 3.86 1.58
CA GLN A 118 13.33 5.25 1.82
C GLN A 118 12.46 6.21 1.02
N ASP A 119 12.33 6.00 -0.30
CA ASP A 119 11.56 6.90 -1.16
C ASP A 119 10.08 6.95 -0.79
N VAL A 120 9.49 5.78 -0.52
CA VAL A 120 8.09 5.70 -0.08
C VAL A 120 7.90 6.36 1.28
N SER A 121 8.78 6.10 2.26
CA SER A 121 8.69 6.75 3.58
C SER A 121 8.82 8.28 3.49
N VAL A 122 9.69 8.80 2.63
CA VAL A 122 9.86 10.26 2.46
C VAL A 122 8.61 10.91 1.88
N VAL A 123 7.95 10.29 0.89
CA VAL A 123 6.73 10.87 0.30
C VAL A 123 5.52 10.74 1.21
N LEU A 124 5.44 9.67 2.00
CA LEU A 124 4.35 9.47 2.95
C LEU A 124 4.51 10.28 4.25
N ALA A 125 5.73 10.68 4.63
CA ALA A 125 5.95 11.59 5.76
C ALA A 125 5.66 13.07 5.45
N LYS A 126 5.46 13.42 4.17
CA LYS A 126 5.23 14.79 3.70
C LYS A 126 3.77 15.10 3.38
N GLY A 127 2.91 14.08 3.36
CA GLY A 127 1.46 14.20 3.14
C GLY A 127 0.71 14.15 4.45
#